data_AF-A0A536NV44-F1
#
_entry.id   AF-A0A536NV44-F1
#
_cell.length_a   1.000
_cell.length_b   1.000
_cell.length_c   1.000
_cell.angle_alpha   90.00
_cell.angle_beta   90.00
_cell.angle_gamma   90.00
#
_symmetry.space_group_name_H-M   'P 1'
#
loop_
_entity.id
_entity.type
_entity.pdbx_description
1 polymer ?
#
loop_
_entity_poly.entity_id
_entity_poly.type
_entity_poly.pdbx_seq_one_letter_code
_entity_poly.pdbx_strand_id
1 'polypeptide(L)' 'MRIALAQVNPTVGDLAGNSQLIVGWMKKARDAGADIVCFPELAIT' A
#
# COMPACT_ATOMS: atom_id res chain seq x y z
N MET A 1 -10.88 -8.38 -13.64
CA MET A 1 -10.07 -7.31 -13.03
C MET A 1 -10.50 -7.12 -11.59
N ARG A 2 -9.59 -7.34 -10.62
CA ARG A 2 -9.79 -7.23 -9.18
C ARG A 2 -8.92 -6.09 -8.64
N ILE A 3 -9.52 -5.21 -7.82
CA ILE A 3 -8.83 -4.04 -7.26
C ILE A 3 -8.84 -4.15 -5.73
N ALA A 4 -7.66 -4.02 -5.12
CA ALA A 4 -7.50 -3.91 -3.67
C ALA A 4 -7.42 -2.44 -3.26
N LEU A 5 -8.13 -2.07 -2.20
CA LEU A 5 -8.01 -0.75 -1.57
C LEU A 5 -7.20 -0.91 -0.28
N ALA A 6 -5.95 -0.46 -0.29
CA ALA A 6 -5.08 -0.54 0.88
C ALA A 6 -5.40 0.64 1.81
N GLN A 7 -6.26 0.38 2.81
CA GLN A 7 -6.49 1.34 3.90
C GLN A 7 -5.33 1.24 4.88
N VAL A 8 -4.45 2.24 4.85
CA VAL A 8 -3.20 2.27 5.61
C VAL A 8 -3.06 3.57 6.39
N ASN A 9 -2.21 3.57 7.41
CA ASN A 9 -1.89 4.75 8.21
C ASN A 9 -0.39 5.08 8.05
N PRO A 10 0.00 5.88 7.04
CA PRO A 10 1.39 6.27 6.85
C PRO A 10 1.83 7.24 7.95
N THR A 11 3.13 7.31 8.21
CA THR A 11 3.73 8.26 9.17
C THR A 11 4.38 9.40 8.40
N VAL A 12 3.99 10.65 8.71
CA VAL A 12 4.52 11.85 8.05
C VAL A 12 6.05 11.91 8.19
N GLY A 13 6.77 12.04 7.08
CA GLY A 13 8.22 12.15 7.03
C GLY A 13 8.98 10.82 7.11
N ASP A 14 8.31 9.69 7.38
CA ASP A 14 8.96 8.37 7.44
C ASP A 14 8.93 7.67 6.07
N LEU A 15 9.77 8.14 5.15
CA LEU A 15 9.88 7.57 3.79
C LEU A 15 10.20 6.06 3.81
N ALA A 16 11.06 5.63 4.73
CA ALA A 16 11.51 4.24 4.80
C ALA A 16 10.38 3.33 5.32
N GLY A 17 9.75 3.72 6.43
CA GLY A 17 8.63 2.97 7.01
C GLY A 17 7.41 2.94 6.09
N ASN A 18 7.07 4.06 5.45
CA ASN A 18 5.97 4.14 4.48
C ASN A 18 6.22 3.28 3.24
N SER A 19 7.46 3.25 2.75
CA SER A 19 7.85 2.36 1.65
C SER A 19 7.68 0.88 2.03
N GLN A 20 8.12 0.50 3.24
CA GLN A 20 7.94 -0.87 3.75
C GLN A 20 6.46 -1.24 3.94
N LEU A 21 5.67 -0.30 4.45
CA LEU A 21 4.21 -0.44 4.59
C LEU A 21 3.56 -0.73 3.23
N ILE A 22 3.89 0.05 2.21
CA ILE A 22 3.37 -0.12 0.84
C ILE A 22 3.75 -1.49 0.27
N VAL A 23 5.03 -1.89 0.38
CA VAL A 23 5.49 -3.21 -0.09
C VAL A 23 4.74 -4.36 0.60
N GLY A 24 4.51 -4.25 1.91
CA GLY A 24 3.73 -5.22 2.67
C GLY A 24 2.29 -5.36 2.17
N TRP A 25 1.64 -4.24 1.84
CA TRP A 25 0.28 -4.24 1.28
C TRP A 25 0.22 -4.72 -0.16
N MET A 26 1.23 -4.42 -0.99
CA MET A 26 1.35 -4.99 -2.34
C MET A 26 1.42 -6.52 -2.29
N LYS A 27 2.16 -7.09 -1.32
CA LYS A 27 2.21 -8.55 -1.13
C LYS A 27 0.84 -9.12 -0.76
N LYS A 28 0.14 -8.51 0.22
CA LYS A 28 -1.22 -8.92 0.61
C LYS A 28 -2.20 -8.86 -0.57
N ALA A 29 -2.14 -7.81 -1.37
CA ALA A 29 -2.99 -7.65 -2.56
C ALA A 29 -2.71 -8.74 -3.61
N ARG A 30 -1.43 -9.07 -3.83
CA ARG A 30 -1.02 -10.16 -4.71
C ARG A 30 -1.55 -11.51 -4.22
N ASP A 31 -1.39 -11.81 -2.93
CA ASP A 31 -1.84 -13.07 -2.32
C ASP A 31 -3.38 -13.20 -2.38
N ALA A 32 -4.11 -12.08 -2.37
CA ALA A 32 -5.56 -12.03 -2.59
C ALA A 32 -5.99 -12.10 -4.08
N GLY A 33 -5.03 -12.15 -5.01
CA GLY A 33 -5.29 -12.20 -6.45
C GLY A 33 -5.84 -10.88 -7.02
N ALA A 34 -5.43 -9.73 -6.47
CA ALA A 34 -5.72 -8.43 -7.04
C ALA A 34 -4.81 -8.10 -8.22
N ASP A 35 -5.36 -7.46 -9.25
CA ASP A 35 -4.62 -6.97 -10.43
C ASP A 35 -4.04 -5.57 -10.16
N ILE A 36 -4.73 -4.76 -9.34
CA ILE A 36 -4.34 -3.39 -8.97
C ILE A 36 -4.52 -3.22 -7.46
N VAL A 37 -3.61 -2.49 -6.82
CA VAL A 37 -3.76 -2.01 -5.44
C VAL A 37 -3.66 -0.49 -5.41
N CYS A 38 -4.64 0.16 -4.80
CA CYS A 38 -4.67 1.62 -4.62
C CYS A 38 -4.31 1.98 -3.19
N PHE A 39 -3.57 3.08 -3.04
CA PHE A 39 -3.16 3.64 -1.75
C PHE A 39 -3.75 5.05 -1.59
N PRO A 40 -3.86 5.58 -0.35
CA PRO A 40 -4.20 6.98 -0.11
C PRO A 40 -3.19 7.93 -0.76
N GLU A 41 -3.62 9.18 -0.96
CA GLU A 41 -2.73 10.26 -1.39
C GLU A 41 -1.57 10.44 -0.37
N LEU A 42 -0.39 10.80 -0.88
CA LEU A 42 0.83 11.02 -0.08
C LEU A 42 1.27 9.83 0.78
N ALA A 43 0.84 8.60 0.48
CA ALA A 43 1.19 7.42 1.29
C ALA A 43 2.70 7.09 1.40
N ILE A 44 3.55 7.74 0.60
CA ILE A 44 5.02 7.63 0.70
C ILE A 44 5.62 8.70 1.63
N THR A 45 5.10 9.94 1.60
CA THR A 45 5.72 11.15 2.16
C THR A 45 5.17 11.57 3.51
#